data_AF-A0A6V8I5Y2-F1
#
_entry.id   AF-A0A6V8I5Y2-F1
#
_cell.length_a   1.000
_cell.length_b   1.000
_cell.length_c   1.000
_cell.angle_alpha   90.00
_cell.angle_beta   90.00
_cell.angle_gamma   90.00
#
_symmetry.space_group_name_H-M   'P 1'
#
loop_
_entity.id
_entity.type
_entity.pdbx_description
1 polymer ?
#
loop_
_entity_poly.entity_id
_entity_poly.type
_entity_poly.pdbx_seq_one_letter_code
_entity_poly.pdbx_strand_id
1 'polypeptide(L)'
;MRRPLPLTLVLILGSLVVTPLATRLSAQAVMPPAPPAEERRIMRALPPSEPVVITSDSVEFCLRLSHVIDNYKTQGVLPHTVSQLRDEGTDLCRQGLVRSGLIRLRRAIVSLKRTTP
;
A
#
# COMPACT_ATOMS: atom_id res chain seq x y z
N MET A 1 0.31 -56.86 6.11
CA MET A 1 -1.06 -56.62 6.61
C MET A 1 -1.49 -55.24 6.09
N ARG A 2 -2.41 -55.24 5.11
CA ARG A 2 -3.77 -54.65 5.19
C ARG A 2 -3.79 -53.11 5.17
N ARG A 3 -4.22 -52.61 4.01
CA ARG A 3 -4.70 -51.27 3.63
C ARG A 3 -5.96 -50.85 4.47
N PRO A 4 -6.77 -49.83 4.10
CA PRO A 4 -6.61 -48.35 4.15
C PRO A 4 -7.90 -47.61 4.66
N LEU A 5 -7.91 -46.25 4.63
CA LEU A 5 -9.07 -45.31 4.48
C LEU A 5 -10.14 -45.28 5.62
N PRO A 6 -11.09 -44.29 5.72
CA PRO A 6 -11.61 -43.36 4.69
C PRO A 6 -11.99 -41.90 5.07
N LEU A 7 -12.26 -41.14 4.00
CA LEU A 7 -13.22 -40.05 3.75
C LEU A 7 -14.01 -39.39 4.91
N THR A 8 -14.08 -38.05 4.85
CA THR A 8 -15.32 -37.22 4.76
C THR A 8 -14.90 -35.83 4.27
N LEU A 9 -15.17 -35.36 3.03
CA LEU A 9 -16.43 -34.95 2.39
C LEU A 9 -17.25 -33.95 3.19
N VAL A 10 -17.06 -32.64 2.95
CA VAL A 10 -18.15 -31.64 2.98
C VAL A 10 -17.87 -30.54 1.94
N LEU A 11 -18.66 -30.60 0.86
CA LEU A 11 -18.97 -29.49 -0.06
C LEU A 11 -19.72 -28.39 0.69
N ILE A 12 -19.38 -27.09 0.53
CA ILE A 12 -20.42 -26.04 0.45
C ILE A 12 -19.98 -24.94 -0.54
N LEU A 13 -20.84 -24.73 -1.53
CA LEU A 13 -20.92 -23.66 -2.53
C LEU A 13 -20.88 -22.26 -1.89
N GLY A 14 -20.08 -21.37 -2.48
CA GLY A 14 -20.10 -19.93 -2.18
C GLY A 14 -20.32 -19.10 -3.46
N SER A 15 -21.44 -19.32 -4.15
CA SER A 15 -21.85 -18.48 -5.29
C SER A 15 -22.41 -17.16 -4.78
N LEU A 16 -21.55 -16.16 -4.55
CA LEU A 16 -22.01 -14.80 -4.33
C LEU A 16 -22.30 -14.13 -5.68
N VAL A 17 -23.59 -13.95 -5.90
CA VAL A 17 -24.22 -13.20 -6.98
C VAL A 17 -23.62 -11.79 -7.06
N VAL A 18 -22.99 -11.46 -8.18
CA VAL A 18 -22.54 -10.10 -8.51
C VAL A 18 -23.67 -9.40 -9.25
N THR A 19 -24.40 -8.51 -8.57
CA THR A 19 -25.28 -7.53 -9.21
C THR A 19 -24.51 -6.22 -9.42
N PRO A 20 -24.32 -5.75 -10.67
CA PRO A 20 -23.91 -4.38 -10.88
C PRO A 20 -25.16 -3.49 -10.81
N LEU A 21 -25.35 -2.83 -9.66
CA LEU A 21 -26.33 -1.75 -9.55
C LEU A 21 -25.79 -0.54 -10.33
N ALA A 22 -26.20 -0.41 -11.59
CA ALA A 22 -25.89 0.73 -12.43
C ALA A 22 -26.67 1.95 -11.95
N THR A 23 -26.09 2.71 -11.02
CA THR A 23 -26.57 4.05 -10.67
C THR A 23 -26.20 5.03 -11.79
N ARG A 24 -27.14 5.27 -12.71
CA ARG A 24 -27.09 6.46 -13.57
C ARG A 24 -27.44 7.68 -12.72
N LEU A 25 -26.42 8.36 -12.20
CA LEU A 25 -26.56 9.66 -11.56
C LEU A 25 -26.49 10.74 -12.64
N SER A 26 -27.65 11.14 -13.17
CA SER A 26 -27.78 12.27 -14.08
C SER A 26 -27.67 13.58 -13.28
N ALA A 27 -26.46 14.09 -13.09
CA ALA A 27 -26.25 15.43 -12.58
C ALA A 27 -26.48 16.44 -13.72
N GLN A 28 -27.64 17.09 -13.76
CA GLN A 28 -27.82 18.30 -14.57
C GLN A 28 -27.06 19.43 -13.88
N ALA A 29 -25.87 19.74 -14.39
CA ALA A 29 -25.15 20.94 -14.01
C ALA A 29 -25.80 22.16 -14.69
N VAL A 30 -26.60 22.92 -13.93
CA VAL A 30 -26.99 24.28 -14.31
C VAL A 30 -25.71 25.12 -14.27
N MET A 31 -25.23 25.54 -15.44
CA MET A 31 -24.07 26.43 -15.53
C MET A 31 -24.44 27.85 -15.07
N PRO A 32 -23.65 28.48 -14.19
CA PRO A 32 -23.78 29.91 -13.92
C PRO A 32 -23.24 30.73 -15.12
N PRO A 33 -23.79 31.93 -15.37
CA PRO A 33 -23.31 32.80 -16.45
C PRO A 33 -21.87 33.26 -16.22
N ALA A 34 -21.09 33.29 -17.30
CA ALA A 34 -19.67 33.63 -17.29
C ALA A 34 -19.42 35.08 -16.84
N PRO A 35 -18.37 35.36 -16.04
CA PRO A 35 -17.97 36.72 -15.71
C PRO A 35 -17.36 37.43 -16.93
N PRO A 36 -17.43 38.79 -16.98
CA PRO A 36 -16.89 39.56 -18.10
C PRO A 36 -15.37 39.42 -18.19
N ALA A 37 -14.89 39.51 -19.44
CA ALA A 37 -13.51 39.26 -19.85
C ALA A 37 -12.53 40.23 -19.20
N GLU A 38 -12.03 39.87 -18.02
CA GLU A 38 -10.84 40.47 -17.44
C GLU A 38 -9.61 39.89 -18.13
N GLU A 39 -8.71 40.79 -18.53
CA GLU A 39 -7.49 40.55 -19.28
C GLU A 39 -6.66 39.46 -18.61
N ARG A 40 -6.85 38.24 -19.11
CA ARG A 40 -6.32 37.01 -18.56
C ARG A 40 -4.81 37.03 -18.73
N ARG A 41 -4.07 37.51 -17.73
CA ARG A 41 -2.63 37.24 -17.63
C ARG A 41 -2.49 35.72 -17.73
N ILE A 42 -1.99 35.27 -18.87
CA ILE A 42 -1.68 33.86 -19.09
C ILE A 42 -0.45 33.59 -18.22
N MET A 43 -0.68 33.24 -16.95
CA MET A 43 0.31 32.48 -16.21
C MET A 43 0.55 31.22 -17.03
N ARG A 44 1.72 31.13 -17.66
CA ARG A 44 2.18 29.85 -18.23
C ARG A 44 2.13 28.85 -17.08
N ALA A 45 1.16 27.94 -17.14
CA ALA A 45 1.15 26.79 -16.27
C ALA A 45 2.48 26.07 -16.49
N LEU A 46 3.26 25.90 -15.42
CA LEU A 46 4.38 24.98 -15.41
C LEU A 46 3.83 23.63 -15.91
N PRO A 47 4.49 22.94 -16.86
CA PRO A 47 4.01 21.64 -17.32
C PRO A 47 3.74 20.78 -16.08
N PRO A 48 2.58 20.10 -16.00
CA PRO A 48 2.27 19.30 -14.83
C PRO A 48 3.41 18.30 -14.65
N SER A 49 4.10 18.39 -13.51
CA SER A 49 4.99 17.33 -13.07
C SER A 49 4.21 16.03 -13.17
N GLU A 50 4.76 14.99 -13.79
CA GLU A 50 4.08 13.71 -13.94
C GLU A 50 3.41 13.32 -12.62
N PRO A 51 2.14 12.86 -12.67
CA PRO A 51 1.42 12.49 -11.46
C PRO A 51 2.20 11.36 -10.76
N VAL A 52 2.74 11.65 -9.58
CA VAL A 52 3.43 10.65 -8.77
C VAL A 52 2.37 9.69 -8.24
N VAL A 53 2.25 8.53 -8.88
CA VAL A 53 1.38 7.46 -8.41
C VAL A 53 2.07 6.79 -7.22
N ILE A 54 1.75 7.25 -6.01
CA ILE A 54 2.19 6.62 -4.76
C ILE A 54 1.28 5.41 -4.51
N THR A 55 1.56 4.29 -5.17
CA THR A 55 1.06 3.01 -4.67
C THR A 55 1.93 2.57 -3.50
N SER A 56 1.33 1.84 -2.55
CA SER A 56 2.06 1.28 -1.39
C SER A 56 3.16 0.29 -1.78
N ASP A 57 3.28 -0.01 -3.07
CA ASP A 57 4.07 -1.03 -3.77
C ASP A 57 5.14 -0.40 -4.68
N SER A 58 5.46 0.88 -4.48
CA SER A 58 6.65 1.53 -5.04
C SER A 58 7.92 1.22 -4.24
N VAL A 59 9.06 1.21 -4.93
CA VAL A 59 10.39 1.01 -4.30
C VAL A 59 10.69 2.14 -3.32
N GLU A 60 10.37 3.37 -3.71
CA GLU A 60 10.55 4.58 -2.90
C GLU A 60 9.78 4.50 -1.59
N PHE A 61 8.53 4.05 -1.63
CA PHE A 61 7.73 3.85 -0.42
C PHE A 61 8.34 2.76 0.46
N CYS A 62 8.80 1.65 -0.11
CA CYS A 62 9.42 0.59 0.66
C CYS A 62 10.70 1.05 1.37
N LEU A 63 11.60 1.74 0.67
CA LEU A 63 12.84 2.25 1.27
C LEU A 63 12.55 3.35 2.31
N ARG A 64 11.50 4.16 2.10
CA ARG A 64 11.04 5.09 3.13
C ARG A 64 10.59 4.37 4.40
N LEU A 65 9.95 3.20 4.27
CA LEU A 65 9.52 2.40 5.42
C LEU A 65 10.71 1.84 6.22
N SER A 66 11.82 1.47 5.57
CA SER A 66 13.03 1.02 6.30
C SER A 66 13.67 2.16 7.09
N HIS A 67 13.69 3.38 6.55
CA HIS A 67 14.15 4.56 7.28
C HIS A 67 13.28 4.88 8.50
N VAL A 68 11.97 4.66 8.44
CA VAL A 68 11.09 4.81 9.62
C VAL A 68 11.51 3.86 10.75
N ILE A 69 11.92 2.62 10.42
CA ILE A 69 12.43 1.66 11.41
C ILE A 69 13.79 2.12 11.96
N ASP A 70 14.67 2.67 11.12
CA ASP A 70 15.96 3.21 11.56
C ASP A 70 15.80 4.39 12.53
N ASN A 71 14.74 5.18 12.43
CA ASN A 71 14.45 6.24 13.41
C ASN A 71 14.11 5.68 14.81
N TYR A 72 13.71 4.42 14.95
CA TYR A 72 13.59 3.81 16.28
C TYR A 72 14.96 3.51 16.91
N LYS A 73 16.05 3.43 16.13
CA LYS A 73 17.42 3.28 16.67
C LYS A 73 17.84 4.50 17.48
N THR A 74 17.29 5.67 17.21
CA THR A 74 17.64 6.87 18.00
C THR A 74 17.09 6.79 19.42
N GLN A 75 16.18 5.86 19.69
CA GLN A 75 15.63 5.58 21.02
C GLN A 75 16.40 4.45 21.76
N GLY A 76 17.35 3.78 21.09
CA GLY A 76 18.12 2.68 21.66
C GLY A 76 18.52 1.62 20.62
N VAL A 77 19.15 0.54 21.06
CA VAL A 77 19.52 -0.56 20.17
C VAL A 77 18.28 -1.35 19.76
N LEU A 78 18.08 -1.55 18.45
CA LEU A 78 16.99 -2.40 17.97
C LEU A 78 17.20 -3.86 18.41
N PRO A 79 16.14 -4.57 18.81
CA PRO A 79 16.21 -6.02 19.00
C PRO A 79 16.75 -6.71 17.74
N HIS A 80 17.57 -7.76 17.91
CA HIS A 80 18.21 -8.47 16.79
C HIS A 80 17.21 -8.90 15.70
N THR A 81 16.04 -9.41 16.10
CA THR A 81 14.98 -9.82 15.16
C THR A 81 14.47 -8.65 14.33
N VAL A 82 14.38 -7.45 14.92
CA VAL A 82 13.93 -6.23 14.21
C VAL A 82 15.01 -5.76 13.24
N SER A 83 16.29 -5.74 13.65
CA SER A 83 17.39 -5.39 12.74
C SER A 83 17.48 -6.34 11.56
N GLN A 84 17.36 -7.65 11.80
CA GLN A 84 17.38 -8.65 10.73
C GLN A 84 16.21 -8.46 9.75
N LEU A 85 14.99 -8.26 10.24
CA LEU A 85 13.82 -7.99 9.37
C LEU A 85 13.97 -6.69 8.58
N ARG A 86 14.60 -5.67 9.17
CA ARG A 86 14.91 -4.39 8.50
C ARG A 86 15.90 -4.62 7.37
N ASP A 87 16.98 -5.34 7.62
CA ASP A 87 18.05 -5.62 6.64
C ASP A 87 17.50 -6.43 5.47
N GLU A 88 16.87 -7.58 5.74
CA GLU A 88 16.23 -8.43 4.73
C GLU A 88 15.20 -7.67 3.91
N GLY A 89 14.33 -6.89 4.57
CA GLY A 89 13.29 -6.12 3.90
C GLY A 89 13.86 -5.03 2.99
N THR A 90 14.94 -4.36 3.41
CA THR A 90 15.61 -3.32 2.64
C THR A 90 16.28 -3.90 1.39
N ASP A 91 16.95 -5.04 1.53
CA ASP A 91 17.63 -5.70 0.41
C ASP A 91 16.64 -6.21 -0.63
N LEU A 92 15.50 -6.76 -0.21
CA LEU A 92 14.43 -7.16 -1.12
C LEU A 92 13.88 -5.96 -1.91
N CYS A 93 13.72 -4.81 -1.27
CA CYS A 93 13.23 -3.62 -1.96
C CYS A 93 14.24 -3.03 -2.93
N ARG A 94 15.54 -3.07 -2.61
CA ARG A 94 16.61 -2.72 -3.56
C ARG A 94 16.65 -3.64 -4.78
N GLN A 95 16.25 -4.90 -4.62
CA GLN A 95 16.12 -5.87 -5.71
C GLN A 95 14.82 -5.74 -6.52
N GLY A 96 13.95 -4.78 -6.21
CA GLY A 96 12.64 -4.63 -6.86
C GLY A 96 11.57 -5.61 -6.39
N LEU A 97 11.87 -6.46 -5.39
CA LEU A 97 10.92 -7.38 -4.77
C LEU A 97 10.09 -6.66 -3.71
N VAL A 98 9.33 -5.65 -4.14
CA VAL A 98 8.70 -4.67 -3.23
C VAL A 98 7.70 -5.32 -2.27
N ARG A 99 6.84 -6.24 -2.76
CA ARG A 99 5.84 -6.88 -1.88
C ARG A 99 6.48 -7.72 -0.77
N SER A 100 7.52 -8.49 -1.06
CA SER A 100 8.20 -9.31 -0.04
C SER A 100 8.96 -8.43 0.94
N GLY A 101 9.62 -7.37 0.46
CA GLY A 101 10.30 -6.41 1.32
C GLY A 101 9.33 -5.70 2.28
N LEU A 102 8.20 -5.21 1.78
CA LEU A 102 7.16 -4.59 2.63
C LEU A 102 6.62 -5.52 3.71
N ILE A 103 6.44 -6.82 3.41
CA ILE A 103 5.99 -7.81 4.41
C ILE A 103 7.01 -7.90 5.55
N ARG A 104 8.31 -7.95 5.24
CA ARG A 104 9.39 -8.00 6.23
C ARG A 104 9.45 -6.74 7.07
N LEU A 105 9.40 -5.57 6.43
CA LEU A 105 9.44 -4.27 7.11
C LEU A 105 8.20 -4.04 7.99
N ARG A 106 7.00 -4.38 7.52
CA ARG A 106 5.78 -4.30 8.33
C ARG A 106 5.86 -5.21 9.56
N ARG A 107 6.42 -6.42 9.40
CA ARG A 107 6.65 -7.33 10.53
C ARG A 107 7.63 -6.71 11.55
N ALA A 108 8.69 -6.06 11.11
CA ALA A 108 9.62 -5.35 11.98
C ALA A 108 8.90 -4.28 12.82
N ILE A 109 8.03 -3.48 12.20
CA ILE A 109 7.25 -2.43 12.89
C ILE A 109 6.28 -3.03 13.91
N VAL A 110 5.59 -4.12 13.57
CA VAL A 110 4.71 -4.83 14.51
C VAL A 110 5.49 -5.38 15.69
N SER A 111 6.70 -5.92 15.46
CA SER A 111 7.58 -6.37 16.53
C SER A 111 8.01 -5.23 17.44
N LEU A 112 8.33 -4.06 16.89
CA LEU A 112 8.68 -2.87 17.68
C LEU A 112 7.53 -2.39 18.57
N LYS A 113 6.32 -2.31 18.02
CA LYS A 113 5.12 -1.89 18.75
C LYS A 113 4.76 -2.83 19.90
N ARG A 114 5.14 -4.11 19.82
CA ARG A 114 4.93 -5.07 20.93
C ARG A 114 5.97 -4.95 22.03
N THR A 115 7.16 -4.42 21.72
CA THR A 115 8.26 -4.27 22.68
C THR A 115 8.27 -2.92 23.39
N THR A 116 7.56 -1.92 22.87
CA THR A 116 7.33 -0.64 23.54
C THR A 116 6.10 -0.76 24.44
N PRO A 117 6.21 -0.57 25.77
CA PRO A 117 5.07 -0.57 26.70
C PRO A 117 4.10 0.59 26.44
#